data_AF-A0A9E2UY65-F1
#
_entry.id   AF-A0A9E2UY65-F1
#
_cell.length_a   1.000
_cell.length_b   1.000
_cell.length_c   1.000
_cell.angle_alpha   90.00
_cell.angle_beta   90.00
_cell.angle_gamma   90.00
#
_symmetry.space_group_name_H-M   'P 1'
#
loop_
_entity.id
_entity.type
_entity.pdbx_description
1 polymer ?
#
loop_
_entity_poly.entity_id
_entity_poly.type
_entity_poly.pdbx_seq_one_letter_code
_entity_poly.pdbx_strand_id
1 'polypeptide(L)'
;MPGKLEVVLGGNQPGDHKFLSPEEDMKNFQKIIDNLMRDAQMTWAEIWDELMGTITNGTIILADAEKGAKPKCGWGEYLEKLWLLKHYLDYTRKFAAGDV
;
A
#
# COMPACT_ATOMS: atom_id res chain seq x y z
N MET A 1 54.68 -27.32 -5.96
CA MET A 1 54.17 -26.13 -6.68
C MET A 1 52.96 -25.62 -5.88
N PRO A 2 53.04 -24.54 -5.09
CA PRO A 2 51.89 -24.06 -4.35
C PRO A 2 50.95 -23.29 -5.30
N GLY A 3 49.65 -23.64 -5.28
CA GLY A 3 48.62 -22.99 -6.09
C GLY A 3 48.41 -21.55 -5.62
N LYS A 4 48.48 -20.60 -6.57
CA LYS A 4 48.19 -19.19 -6.33
C LYS A 4 46.68 -19.03 -6.18
N LEU A 5 46.23 -18.63 -4.98
CA LEU A 5 44.85 -18.23 -4.76
C LEU A 5 44.71 -16.75 -5.13
N GLU A 6 43.88 -16.45 -6.13
CA GLU A 6 43.48 -15.08 -6.45
C GLU A 6 42.16 -14.75 -5.75
N VAL A 7 42.19 -13.68 -4.96
CA VAL A 7 41.01 -13.11 -4.32
C VAL A 7 40.24 -12.36 -5.39
N VAL A 8 39.13 -12.92 -5.85
CA VAL A 8 38.12 -12.19 -6.61
C VAL A 8 37.42 -11.28 -5.61
N LEU A 9 37.92 -10.05 -5.47
CA LEU A 9 37.15 -8.96 -4.90
C LEU A 9 35.91 -8.84 -5.77
N GLY A 10 34.77 -9.25 -5.21
CA GLY A 10 33.44 -9.03 -5.78
C GLY A 10 33.16 -7.54 -5.85
N GLY A 11 33.83 -6.85 -6.76
CA GLY A 11 33.45 -5.53 -7.20
C GLY A 11 32.10 -5.71 -7.84
N ASN A 12 31.06 -5.23 -7.16
CA ASN A 12 29.85 -4.80 -7.84
C ASN A 12 30.33 -3.98 -9.03
N GLN A 13 30.16 -4.53 -10.23
CA GLN A 13 30.23 -3.70 -11.43
C GLN A 13 29.30 -2.52 -11.13
N PRO A 14 29.72 -1.26 -11.36
CA PRO A 14 28.79 -0.16 -11.35
C PRO A 14 27.82 -0.48 -12.47
N GLY A 15 26.72 -1.16 -12.12
CA GLY A 15 25.64 -1.43 -13.05
C GLY A 15 25.28 -0.08 -13.62
N ASP A 16 25.27 0.01 -14.95
CA ASP A 16 24.90 1.18 -15.72
C ASP A 16 23.55 1.69 -15.21
N HIS A 17 23.56 2.52 -14.17
CA HIS A 17 22.38 3.13 -13.59
C HIS A 17 22.02 4.20 -14.58
N LYS A 18 21.28 3.78 -15.61
CA LYS A 18 20.73 4.65 -16.63
C LYS A 18 19.81 5.62 -15.89
N PHE A 19 20.31 6.82 -15.62
CA PHE A 19 19.50 7.89 -15.08
C PHE A 19 18.33 8.08 -16.04
N LEU A 20 17.13 7.89 -15.51
CA LEU A 20 15.91 8.09 -16.27
C LEU A 20 15.87 9.55 -16.71
N SER A 21 15.34 9.78 -17.91
CA SER A 21 15.02 11.15 -18.30
C SER A 21 13.94 11.71 -17.36
N PRO A 22 13.88 13.04 -17.16
CA PRO A 22 12.84 13.65 -16.34
C PRO A 22 11.40 13.26 -16.75
N GLU A 23 11.19 12.98 -18.04
CA GLU A 23 9.91 12.51 -18.56
C GLU A 23 9.61 11.06 -18.18
N GLU A 24 10.61 10.19 -18.17
CA GLU A 24 10.48 8.80 -17.72
C GLU A 24 10.26 8.73 -16.20
N ASP A 25 10.97 9.56 -15.44
CA ASP A 25 10.76 9.71 -14.00
C ASP A 25 9.35 10.20 -13.67
N MET A 26 8.86 11.22 -14.38
CA MET A 26 7.50 11.72 -14.19
C MET A 26 6.45 10.64 -14.52
N LYS A 27 6.64 9.88 -15.60
CA LYS A 27 5.74 8.77 -15.94
C LYS A 27 5.76 7.68 -14.88
N ASN A 28 6.92 7.35 -14.33
CA ASN A 28 7.04 6.35 -13.27
C ASN A 28 6.37 6.84 -11.99
N PHE A 29 6.59 8.11 -11.62
CA PHE A 29 5.91 8.74 -10.49
C PHE A 29 4.38 8.67 -10.62
N GLN A 30 3.84 9.08 -11.77
CA GLN A 30 2.40 9.03 -12.03
C GLN A 30 1.83 7.61 -11.92
N LYS A 31 2.55 6.60 -12.45
CA LYS A 31 2.14 5.19 -12.33
C LYS A 31 2.14 4.71 -10.87
N ILE A 32 3.16 5.08 -10.09
CA ILE A 32 3.25 4.71 -8.68
C ILE A 32 2.09 5.32 -7.89
N ILE A 33 1.82 6.61 -8.08
CA ILE A 33 0.70 7.30 -7.44
C ILE A 33 -0.65 6.69 -7.85
N ASP A 34 -0.85 6.41 -9.15
CA ASP A 34 -2.09 5.78 -9.65
C ASP A 34 -2.31 4.42 -9.00
N ASN A 35 -1.27 3.58 -8.90
CA ASN A 35 -1.35 2.28 -8.24
C ASN A 35 -1.69 2.42 -6.75
N LEU A 36 -0.95 3.26 -6.00
CA LEU A 36 -1.19 3.49 -4.58
C LEU A 36 -2.63 3.98 -4.31
N MET A 37 -3.12 4.88 -5.16
CA MET A 37 -4.48 5.41 -5.03
C MET A 37 -5.55 4.39 -5.38
N ARG A 38 -5.32 3.54 -6.39
CA ARG A 38 -6.23 2.42 -6.70
C ARG A 38 -6.28 1.44 -5.55
N ASP A 39 -5.14 1.06 -4.99
CA ASP A 39 -5.08 0.14 -3.84
C ASP A 39 -5.80 0.72 -2.62
N ALA A 40 -5.59 2.02 -2.33
CA ALA A 40 -6.33 2.73 -1.29
C ALA A 40 -7.86 2.70 -1.53
N GLN A 41 -8.30 2.97 -2.77
CA GLN A 41 -9.72 2.95 -3.13
C GLN A 41 -10.34 1.56 -3.00
N MET A 42 -9.63 0.51 -3.43
CA MET A 42 -10.08 -0.88 -3.31
C MET A 42 -10.17 -1.29 -1.84
N THR A 43 -9.14 -1.03 -1.04
CA THR A 43 -9.15 -1.34 0.40
C THR A 43 -10.25 -0.57 1.13
N TRP A 44 -10.49 0.69 0.78
CA TRP A 44 -11.63 1.44 1.34
C TRP A 44 -12.98 0.81 0.98
N ALA A 45 -13.15 0.37 -0.28
CA ALA A 45 -14.38 -0.29 -0.71
C ALA A 45 -14.62 -1.60 0.06
N GLU A 46 -13.57 -2.40 0.29
CA GLU A 46 -13.65 -3.60 1.12
C GLU A 46 -14.05 -3.27 2.56
N ILE A 47 -13.37 -2.32 3.21
CA ILE A 47 -13.71 -1.85 4.57
C ILE A 47 -15.16 -1.41 4.65
N TRP A 48 -15.64 -0.68 3.63
CA TRP A 48 -17.02 -0.21 3.58
C TRP A 48 -18.00 -1.38 3.43
N ASP A 49 -17.72 -2.36 2.58
CA ASP A 49 -18.58 -3.54 2.40
C ASP A 49 -18.69 -4.43 3.65
N GLU A 50 -17.61 -4.50 4.44
CA GLU A 50 -17.61 -5.17 5.75
C GLU A 50 -18.60 -4.53 6.74
N LEU A 51 -18.83 -3.23 6.61
CA LEU A 51 -19.78 -2.46 7.44
C LEU A 51 -21.19 -2.41 6.83
N MET A 52 -21.30 -2.55 5.51
CA MET A 52 -22.57 -2.58 4.79
C MET A 52 -23.35 -3.87 5.11
N GLY A 53 -24.47 -3.68 5.80
CA GLY A 53 -25.30 -4.73 6.37
C GLY A 53 -25.61 -4.53 7.85
N THR A 54 -24.75 -3.79 8.56
CA THR A 54 -24.96 -3.40 9.98
C THR A 54 -25.45 -1.95 10.10
N ILE A 55 -25.08 -1.11 9.13
CA ILE A 55 -25.46 0.31 9.04
C ILE A 55 -26.21 0.48 7.72
N THR A 56 -27.53 0.34 7.72
CA THR A 56 -28.34 0.70 6.53
C THR A 56 -28.53 2.21 6.49
N ASN A 57 -28.33 2.77 5.30
CA ASN A 57 -28.52 4.18 4.95
C ASN A 57 -29.68 4.82 5.74
N GLY A 58 -29.35 5.80 6.58
CA GLY A 58 -30.31 6.79 7.07
C GLY A 58 -30.52 6.82 8.57
N THR A 59 -30.93 5.74 9.24
CA THR A 59 -31.32 5.86 10.67
C THR A 59 -31.55 4.53 11.38
N ILE A 60 -31.31 3.38 10.74
CA ILE A 60 -31.65 2.08 11.33
C ILE A 60 -30.35 1.37 11.68
N ILE A 61 -29.87 1.66 12.88
CA ILE A 61 -28.98 0.75 13.60
C ILE A 61 -29.83 -0.51 13.83
N LEU A 62 -29.60 -1.57 13.05
CA LEU A 62 -30.24 -2.87 13.28
C LEU A 62 -30.02 -3.26 14.75
N ALA A 63 -30.98 -3.95 15.39
CA ALA A 63 -30.85 -4.36 16.80
C ALA A 63 -29.57 -5.17 17.09
N ASP A 64 -28.94 -5.75 16.07
CA ASP A 64 -27.64 -6.42 16.16
C ASP A 64 -26.45 -5.45 16.30
N ALA A 65 -26.57 -4.21 15.85
CA ALA A 65 -25.56 -3.18 16.03
C ALA A 65 -25.53 -2.64 17.49
N GLU A 66 -26.64 -2.73 18.24
CA GLU A 66 -26.65 -2.48 19.70
C GLU A 66 -25.92 -3.57 20.49
N LYS A 67 -25.78 -4.79 19.92
CA LYS A 67 -25.04 -5.91 20.53
C LYS A 67 -23.54 -5.90 20.21
N GLY A 68 -23.08 -4.88 19.48
CA GLY A 68 -21.72 -4.76 19.00
C GLY A 68 -21.64 -5.14 17.52
N ALA A 69 -21.49 -4.12 16.67
CA ALA A 69 -21.21 -4.31 15.25
C ALA A 69 -19.90 -5.10 15.10
N LYS A 70 -19.99 -6.30 14.53
CA LYS A 70 -18.82 -7.12 14.21
C LYS A 70 -18.70 -7.18 12.67
N PRO A 71 -17.55 -6.76 12.10
CA PRO A 71 -17.30 -6.91 10.66
C PRO A 71 -17.47 -8.37 10.22
N LYS A 72 -17.87 -8.62 8.96
CA LYS A 72 -18.06 -10.01 8.46
C LYS A 72 -16.73 -10.77 8.49
N CYS A 73 -15.61 -10.09 8.18
CA CYS A 73 -14.25 -10.60 8.30
C CYS A 73 -13.70 -10.67 9.74
N GLY A 74 -14.40 -10.11 10.72
CA GLY A 74 -13.93 -9.99 12.11
C GLY A 74 -12.92 -8.85 12.34
N TRP A 75 -12.64 -8.55 13.61
CA TRP A 75 -11.87 -7.36 13.99
C TRP A 75 -10.39 -7.39 13.57
N GLY A 76 -9.75 -8.56 13.57
CA GLY A 76 -8.33 -8.68 13.20
C GLY A 76 -8.09 -8.23 11.76
N GLU A 77 -8.75 -8.91 10.82
CA GLU A 77 -8.64 -8.59 9.39
C GLU A 77 -9.15 -7.17 9.07
N TYR A 78 -10.21 -6.72 9.74
CA TYR A 78 -10.72 -5.36 9.56
C TYR A 78 -9.70 -4.28 9.96
N LEU A 79 -9.01 -4.47 11.09
CA LEU A 79 -7.95 -3.55 11.53
C LEU A 79 -6.72 -3.59 10.62
N GLU A 80 -6.39 -4.75 10.06
CA GLU A 80 -5.34 -4.88 9.05
C GLU A 80 -5.69 -4.11 7.78
N LYS A 81 -6.93 -4.24 7.28
CA LYS A 81 -7.44 -3.45 6.14
C LYS A 81 -7.34 -1.94 6.42
N LEU A 82 -7.71 -1.47 7.61
CA LEU A 82 -7.54 -0.06 8.00
C LEU A 82 -6.06 0.38 8.04
N TRP A 83 -5.18 -0.49 8.50
CA TRP A 83 -3.73 -0.24 8.49
C TRP A 83 -3.16 -0.15 7.08
N LEU A 84 -3.59 -1.03 6.16
CA LEU A 84 -3.22 -0.98 4.75
C LEU A 84 -3.70 0.30 4.09
N LEU A 85 -4.95 0.69 4.32
CA LEU A 85 -5.48 1.95 3.81
C LEU A 85 -4.65 3.15 4.30
N LYS A 86 -4.33 3.21 5.60
CA LYS A 86 -3.45 4.24 6.15
C LYS A 86 -2.09 4.23 5.46
N HIS A 87 -1.51 3.05 5.25
CA HIS A 87 -0.22 2.90 4.59
C HIS A 87 -0.24 3.49 3.18
N TYR A 88 -1.23 3.13 2.35
CA TYR A 88 -1.34 3.67 0.99
C TYR A 88 -1.49 5.20 0.98
N LEU A 89 -2.33 5.75 1.86
CA LEU A 89 -2.54 7.20 1.97
C LEU A 89 -1.29 7.94 2.45
N ASP A 90 -0.58 7.39 3.44
CA ASP A 90 0.66 7.97 3.95
C ASP A 90 1.75 8.00 2.87
N TYR A 91 1.90 6.91 2.11
CA TYR A 91 2.87 6.85 1.02
C TYR A 91 2.49 7.80 -0.11
N THR A 92 1.24 7.83 -0.56
CA THR A 92 0.78 8.82 -1.54
C THR A 92 1.08 10.24 -1.10
N ARG A 93 0.82 10.57 0.19
CA ARG A 93 1.14 11.89 0.75
C ARG A 93 2.64 12.19 0.71
N LYS A 94 3.48 11.24 1.10
CA LYS A 94 4.95 11.41 1.06
C LYS A 94 5.45 11.63 -0.37
N PHE A 95 4.97 10.84 -1.32
CA PHE A 95 5.30 11.01 -2.74
C PHE A 95 4.84 12.37 -3.26
N ALA A 96 3.63 12.82 -2.92
CA ALA A 96 3.12 14.12 -3.32
C ALA A 96 3.89 15.30 -2.69
N ALA A 97 4.38 15.14 -1.46
CA ALA A 97 5.17 16.15 -0.76
C ALA A 97 6.65 16.19 -1.20
N GLY A 98 7.14 15.14 -1.89
CA GLY A 98 8.56 14.98 -2.19
C GLY A 98 9.40 14.52 -0.99
N ASP A 99 8.75 13.96 0.05
CA ASP A 99 9.39 13.47 1.29
C ASP A 99 9.89 12.02 1.17
N VAL A 100 10.22 11.57 -0.05
CA VAL A 100 10.60 10.17 -0.37
C VAL A 100 12.11 10.01 -0.46
#